data_AF-A0A1C6F3G7-F1
#
_entry.id   AF-A0A1C6F3G7-F1
#
_cell.length_a   1.000
_cell.length_b   1.000
_cell.length_c   1.000
_cell.angle_alpha   90.00
_cell.angle_beta   90.00
_cell.angle_gamma   90.00
#
_symmetry.space_group_name_H-M   'P 1'
#
loop_
_entity.id
_entity.type
_entity.pdbx_description
1 polymer ?
#
loop_
_entity_poly.entity_id
_entity_poly.type
_entity_poly.pdbx_seq_one_letter_code
_entity_poly.pdbx_strand_id
1 'polypeptide(L)'
;MRDIVIANKNKYIHKGKIYDDISIKKIINKEVNLYIIEENLLIKSYDGIKSVKENVICDIINDEYGVNHNVLMHYEYDKKRKKLFLYSIGDVERIQFLCEGLSEVTILPIQFYIREITMKKIKKPSQYRVLTKIKDHIYYLEIINNLITKSIVDNKENFVKNFNYKDINEGKTFVIDKNIDNELMEQFKEKRTFIRLNIGDKINEKIFEV
;
A
#
# COMPACT_ATOMS: atom_id res chain seq x y z
N MET A 1 2.58 -11.24 -22.62
CA MET A 1 1.61 -10.66 -21.66
C MET A 1 2.29 -10.69 -20.30
N ARG A 2 2.27 -9.58 -19.56
CA ARG A 2 2.89 -9.56 -18.23
C ARG A 2 2.10 -10.42 -17.28
N ASP A 3 2.79 -11.25 -16.51
CA ASP A 3 2.13 -12.01 -15.45
C ASP A 3 1.83 -11.11 -14.25
N ILE A 4 0.70 -11.38 -13.61
CA ILE A 4 0.39 -10.82 -12.30
C ILE A 4 0.84 -11.84 -11.26
N VAL A 5 1.69 -11.38 -10.34
CA VAL A 5 2.17 -12.15 -9.21
C VAL A 5 1.85 -11.35 -7.96
N ILE A 6 1.39 -12.03 -6.92
CA ILE A 6 1.09 -11.41 -5.64
C ILE A 6 2.02 -12.00 -4.60
N ALA A 7 2.80 -11.14 -3.96
CA ALA A 7 3.58 -11.50 -2.79
C ALA A 7 2.78 -11.16 -1.53
N ASN A 8 2.59 -12.14 -0.67
CA ASN A 8 2.34 -11.90 0.75
C ASN A 8 3.56 -12.34 1.56
N LYS A 9 3.53 -12.17 2.90
CA LYS A 9 4.67 -12.42 3.81
C LYS A 9 5.56 -13.61 3.48
N ASN A 10 4.98 -14.76 3.16
CA ASN A 10 5.74 -16.01 3.03
C ASN A 10 5.49 -16.77 1.73
N LYS A 11 4.58 -16.30 0.85
CA LYS A 11 4.15 -17.05 -0.33
C LYS A 11 3.85 -16.15 -1.51
N TYR A 12 3.88 -16.75 -2.69
CA TYR A 12 3.45 -16.12 -3.93
C TYR A 12 2.12 -16.68 -4.39
N ILE A 13 1.31 -15.84 -5.04
CA ILE A 13 0.05 -16.24 -5.65
C ILE A 13 0.10 -15.86 -7.12
N HIS A 14 -0.24 -16.81 -7.98
CA HIS A 14 -0.35 -16.61 -9.42
C HIS A 14 -1.51 -17.47 -9.94
N LYS A 15 -2.43 -16.86 -10.70
CA LYS A 15 -3.63 -17.53 -11.25
C LYS A 15 -4.39 -18.35 -10.20
N GLY A 16 -4.61 -17.73 -9.03
CA GLY A 16 -5.30 -18.34 -7.88
C GLY A 16 -4.53 -19.44 -7.13
N LYS A 17 -3.35 -19.87 -7.60
CA LYS A 17 -2.54 -20.92 -6.96
C LYS A 17 -1.42 -20.33 -6.12
N ILE A 18 -1.06 -21.04 -5.05
CA ILE A 18 -0.04 -20.65 -4.09
C ILE A 18 1.28 -21.35 -4.43
N TYR A 19 2.37 -20.60 -4.39
CA TYR A 19 3.72 -21.04 -4.71
C TYR A 19 4.72 -20.59 -3.65
N ASP A 20 5.76 -21.38 -3.46
CA ASP A 20 6.98 -20.98 -2.74
C ASP A 20 7.93 -20.20 -3.66
N ASP A 21 9.05 -19.74 -3.11
CA ASP A 21 10.02 -18.90 -3.81
C ASP A 21 10.66 -19.61 -5.02
N ILE A 22 10.83 -20.94 -4.96
CA ILE A 22 11.52 -21.72 -6.01
C ILE A 22 10.54 -22.06 -7.15
N SER A 23 9.33 -22.49 -6.79
CA SER A 23 8.32 -22.97 -7.73
C SER A 23 7.71 -21.84 -8.55
N ILE A 24 7.57 -20.64 -7.99
CA ILE A 24 7.03 -19.47 -8.72
C ILE A 24 7.92 -19.10 -9.92
N LYS A 25 9.25 -19.15 -9.78
CA LYS A 25 10.20 -18.80 -10.85
C LYS A 25 10.10 -19.71 -12.07
N LYS A 26 9.57 -20.93 -11.90
CA LYS A 26 9.43 -21.91 -12.98
C LYS A 26 8.17 -21.69 -13.82
N ILE A 27 7.19 -20.93 -13.32
CA ILE A 27 5.87 -20.83 -13.93
C ILE A 27 5.52 -19.42 -14.41
N ILE A 28 6.22 -18.39 -13.95
CA ILE A 28 6.01 -17.00 -14.37
C ILE A 28 6.76 -16.67 -15.66
N ASN A 29 6.18 -15.76 -16.43
CA ASN A 29 6.82 -15.11 -17.57
C ASN A 29 7.95 -14.18 -17.13
N LYS A 30 8.81 -13.79 -18.08
CA LYS A 30 9.93 -12.87 -17.82
C LYS A 30 9.51 -11.42 -17.48
N GLU A 31 8.28 -11.04 -17.79
CA GLU A 31 7.73 -9.73 -17.45
C GLU A 31 6.63 -9.87 -16.40
N VAL A 32 6.77 -9.18 -15.27
CA VAL A 32 5.92 -9.38 -14.09
C VAL A 32 5.43 -8.05 -13.49
N ASN A 33 4.14 -8.02 -13.15
CA ASN A 33 3.56 -7.05 -12.21
C ASN A 33 3.44 -7.73 -10.84
N LEU A 34 4.31 -7.34 -9.91
CA LEU A 34 4.38 -7.88 -8.56
C LEU A 34 3.57 -6.99 -7.60
N TYR A 35 2.46 -7.50 -7.09
CA TYR A 35 1.70 -6.82 -6.03
C TYR A 35 2.14 -7.30 -4.66
N ILE A 36 2.52 -6.37 -3.79
CA ILE A 36 2.82 -6.69 -2.39
C ILE A 36 1.57 -6.43 -1.55
N ILE A 37 1.10 -7.47 -0.86
CA ILE A 37 -0.05 -7.43 0.04
C ILE A 37 0.35 -7.87 1.44
N GLU A 38 -0.49 -7.58 2.44
CA GLU A 38 -0.32 -8.02 3.84
C GLU A 38 0.95 -7.47 4.52
N GLU A 39 1.61 -6.52 3.86
CA GLU A 39 2.79 -5.80 4.36
C GLU A 39 2.46 -4.34 4.66
N ASN A 40 3.09 -3.82 5.71
CA ASN A 40 2.95 -2.42 6.09
C ASN A 40 3.84 -1.55 5.21
N LEU A 41 3.23 -0.56 4.54
CA LEU A 41 3.95 0.54 3.91
C LEU A 41 4.42 1.51 4.99
N LEU A 42 5.71 1.50 5.30
CA LEU A 42 6.32 2.46 6.22
C LEU A 42 6.46 3.81 5.51
N ILE A 43 6.14 4.88 6.22
CA ILE A 43 6.05 6.23 5.62
C ILE A 43 6.79 7.20 6.53
N LYS A 44 7.79 7.88 5.97
CA LYS A 44 8.47 9.01 6.62
C LYS A 44 8.35 10.25 5.76
N SER A 45 8.31 11.41 6.41
CA SER A 45 8.13 12.67 5.70
C SER A 45 9.15 13.70 6.16
N TYR A 46 9.74 14.40 5.21
CA TYR A 46 10.80 15.38 5.45
C TYR A 46 10.36 16.75 4.91
N ASP A 47 10.36 17.76 5.76
CA ASP A 47 9.97 19.13 5.43
C ASP A 47 11.19 19.94 4.95
N GLY A 48 10.95 21.02 4.20
CA GLY A 48 12.01 21.94 3.77
C GLY A 48 12.87 21.46 2.60
N ILE A 49 12.53 20.34 1.97
CA ILE A 49 13.25 19.79 0.81
C ILE A 49 13.02 20.71 -0.40
N LYS A 50 14.07 21.41 -0.85
CA LYS A 50 13.96 22.40 -1.95
C LYS A 50 13.93 21.73 -3.34
N SER A 51 14.67 20.64 -3.50
CA SER A 51 14.80 19.90 -4.76
C SER A 51 15.07 18.43 -4.50
N VAL A 52 14.55 17.56 -5.36
CA VAL A 52 14.81 16.13 -5.32
C VAL A 52 15.92 15.81 -6.31
N LYS A 53 17.15 15.77 -5.82
CA LYS A 53 18.30 15.25 -6.54
C LYS A 53 18.63 13.88 -5.98
N GLU A 54 19.17 12.99 -6.81
CA GLU A 54 19.49 11.62 -6.42
C GLU A 54 20.37 11.57 -5.17
N ASN A 55 21.42 12.38 -5.10
CA ASN A 55 22.28 12.47 -3.92
C ASN A 55 21.52 12.85 -2.63
N VAL A 56 20.59 13.80 -2.70
CA VAL A 56 19.77 14.21 -1.54
C VAL A 56 18.89 13.05 -1.06
N ILE A 57 18.35 12.26 -2.00
CA ILE A 57 17.55 11.09 -1.65
C ILE A 57 18.43 10.00 -1.03
N CYS A 58 19.59 9.71 -1.62
CA CYS A 58 20.55 8.75 -1.07
C CYS A 58 21.00 9.13 0.34
N ASP A 59 21.28 10.41 0.59
CA ASP A 59 21.67 10.90 1.93
C ASP A 59 20.57 10.64 2.96
N ILE A 60 19.32 11.02 2.64
CA ILE A 60 18.14 10.77 3.51
C ILE A 60 17.97 9.27 3.78
N ILE A 61 18.13 8.44 2.75
CA ILE A 61 18.00 6.98 2.84
C ILE A 61 19.06 6.40 3.77
N ASN A 62 20.32 6.81 3.59
CA ASN A 62 21.46 6.35 4.38
C ASN A 62 21.35 6.80 5.85
N ASP A 63 20.93 8.05 6.09
CA ASP A 63 20.71 8.56 7.45
C ASP A 63 19.63 7.78 8.19
N GLU A 64 18.60 7.33 7.46
CA GLU A 64 17.43 6.71 8.05
C GLU A 64 17.55 5.19 8.23
N TYR A 65 18.19 4.50 7.29
CA TYR A 65 18.24 3.04 7.26
C TYR A 65 19.67 2.46 7.24
N GLY A 66 20.70 3.32 7.15
CA GLY A 66 22.08 2.90 6.95
C GLY A 66 22.36 2.45 5.52
N VAL A 67 23.64 2.19 5.23
CA VAL A 67 24.13 1.87 3.87
C VAL A 67 23.71 0.47 3.39
N ASN A 68 23.49 -0.47 4.31
CA ASN A 68 23.12 -1.86 4.01
C ASN A 68 21.67 -2.16 4.44
N HIS A 69 20.73 -1.34 3.97
CA HIS A 69 19.33 -1.50 4.33
C HIS A 69 18.64 -2.61 3.52
N ASN A 70 17.76 -3.38 4.16
CA ASN A 70 16.99 -4.47 3.53
C ASN A 70 15.53 -4.05 3.24
N VAL A 71 15.33 -2.88 2.65
CA VAL A 71 14.00 -2.33 2.33
C VAL A 71 13.89 -1.81 0.89
N LEU A 72 12.77 -2.07 0.24
CA LEU A 72 12.42 -1.49 -1.06
C LEU A 72 11.92 -0.08 -0.80
N MET A 73 12.39 0.89 -1.58
CA MET A 73 12.06 2.29 -1.38
C MET A 73 11.41 2.92 -2.60
N HIS A 74 10.49 3.84 -2.31
CA HIS A 74 9.90 4.75 -3.29
C HIS A 74 9.77 6.12 -2.63
N TYR A 75 9.77 7.19 -3.42
CA TYR A 75 9.52 8.52 -2.88
C TYR A 75 8.56 9.31 -3.75
N GLU A 76 7.79 10.19 -3.11
CA GLU A 76 6.98 11.20 -3.78
C GLU A 76 7.29 12.59 -3.19
N TYR A 77 7.31 13.62 -4.05
CA TYR A 77 7.67 14.97 -3.64
C TYR A 77 6.54 15.98 -3.88
N ASP A 78 6.09 16.60 -2.79
CA ASP A 78 5.19 17.74 -2.83
C ASP A 78 5.99 19.03 -3.01
N LYS A 79 6.20 19.43 -4.26
CA LYS A 79 6.90 20.68 -4.61
C LYS A 79 6.26 21.94 -4.02
N LYS A 80 4.93 21.96 -3.85
CA LYS A 80 4.23 23.15 -3.32
C LYS A 80 4.53 23.34 -1.85
N ARG A 81 4.57 22.24 -1.09
CA ARG A 81 4.84 22.24 0.36
C ARG A 81 6.31 22.02 0.71
N LYS A 82 7.16 21.74 -0.29
CA LYS A 82 8.58 21.39 -0.11
C LYS A 82 8.74 20.20 0.84
N LYS A 83 7.89 19.17 0.65
CA LYS A 83 7.82 18.00 1.52
C LYS A 83 8.09 16.74 0.72
N LEU A 84 9.03 15.92 1.18
CA LEU A 84 9.33 14.61 0.61
C LEU A 84 8.64 13.53 1.44
N PHE A 85 8.05 12.55 0.79
CA PHE A 85 7.53 11.34 1.40
C PHE A 85 8.38 10.16 0.95
N LEU A 86 9.02 9.49 1.90
CA LEU A 86 9.77 8.26 1.68
C LEU A 86 8.89 7.09 2.13
N TYR A 87 8.66 6.18 1.19
CA TYR A 87 7.90 4.96 1.39
C TYR A 87 8.86 3.79 1.39
N SER A 88 8.70 2.88 2.35
CA SER A 88 9.50 1.66 2.41
C SER A 88 8.68 0.43 2.77
N ILE A 89 9.10 -0.71 2.22
CA ILE A 89 8.58 -2.04 2.53
C ILE A 89 9.76 -2.99 2.74
N GLY A 90 9.63 -3.91 3.69
CA GLY A 90 10.65 -4.93 3.97
C GLY A 90 10.70 -6.06 2.94
N ASP A 91 11.35 -7.16 3.33
CA ASP A 91 11.43 -8.41 2.55
C ASP A 91 12.09 -8.26 1.16
N VAL A 92 13.12 -7.41 1.06
CA VAL A 92 13.83 -7.17 -0.20
C VAL A 92 14.51 -8.43 -0.71
N GLU A 93 15.15 -9.23 0.14
CA GLU A 93 15.86 -10.44 -0.28
C GLU A 93 14.96 -11.39 -1.07
N ARG A 94 13.75 -11.63 -0.56
CA ARG A 94 12.79 -12.52 -1.22
C ARG A 94 12.26 -11.94 -2.53
N ILE A 95 12.01 -10.63 -2.56
CA ILE A 95 11.58 -9.96 -3.80
C ILE A 95 12.73 -9.93 -4.83
N GLN A 96 13.95 -9.68 -4.40
CA GLN A 96 15.16 -9.75 -5.25
C GLN A 96 15.33 -11.15 -5.82
N PHE A 97 15.17 -12.18 -5.01
CA PHE A 97 15.23 -13.56 -5.45
C PHE A 97 14.20 -13.87 -6.54
N LEU A 98 12.97 -13.36 -6.43
CA LEU A 98 11.98 -13.48 -7.50
C LEU A 98 12.40 -12.73 -8.76
N CYS A 99 12.94 -11.53 -8.62
CA CYS A 99 13.35 -10.66 -9.73
C CYS A 99 14.53 -11.22 -10.55
N GLU A 100 15.37 -12.07 -9.96
CA GLU A 100 16.48 -12.71 -10.66
C GLU A 100 16.02 -13.48 -11.90
N GLY A 101 16.51 -13.05 -13.06
CA GLY A 101 16.23 -13.69 -14.36
C GLY A 101 14.98 -13.15 -15.06
N LEU A 102 14.23 -12.24 -14.44
CA LEU A 102 13.14 -11.50 -15.09
C LEU A 102 13.71 -10.38 -15.96
N SER A 103 13.07 -10.14 -17.12
CA SER A 103 13.45 -9.04 -18.02
C SER A 103 12.87 -7.71 -17.57
N GLU A 104 11.69 -7.72 -16.96
CA GLU A 104 11.05 -6.52 -16.44
C GLU A 104 10.15 -6.84 -15.25
N VAL A 105 10.26 -6.05 -14.17
CA VAL A 105 9.42 -6.19 -12.98
C VAL A 105 8.89 -4.83 -12.57
N THR A 106 7.57 -4.74 -12.43
CA THR A 106 6.91 -3.59 -11.79
C THR A 106 6.44 -4.01 -10.42
N ILE A 107 6.96 -3.38 -9.36
CA ILE A 107 6.62 -3.69 -7.97
C ILE A 107 5.60 -2.67 -7.46
N LEU A 108 4.46 -3.15 -6.98
CA LEU A 108 3.31 -2.33 -6.59
C LEU A 108 2.78 -2.75 -5.22
N PRO A 109 3.14 -2.02 -4.15
CA PRO A 109 2.43 -2.16 -2.88
C PRO A 109 0.95 -1.85 -3.06
N ILE A 110 0.08 -2.72 -2.54
CA ILE A 110 -1.36 -2.65 -2.81
C ILE A 110 -2.00 -1.34 -2.34
N GLN A 111 -1.41 -0.68 -1.35
CA GLN A 111 -1.82 0.62 -0.84
C GLN A 111 -1.84 1.71 -1.92
N PHE A 112 -0.88 1.69 -2.84
CA PHE A 112 -0.86 2.63 -3.97
C PHE A 112 -2.02 2.36 -4.93
N TYR A 113 -2.37 1.09 -5.14
CA TYR A 113 -3.50 0.75 -5.99
C TYR A 113 -4.85 1.08 -5.33
N ILE A 114 -4.99 0.88 -4.02
CA ILE A 114 -6.15 1.36 -3.24
C ILE A 114 -6.31 2.88 -3.45
N ARG A 115 -5.22 3.64 -3.27
CA ARG A 115 -5.20 5.09 -3.49
C ARG A 115 -5.66 5.47 -4.90
N GLU A 116 -5.18 4.79 -5.94
CA GLU A 116 -5.59 5.08 -7.32
C GLU A 116 -7.11 4.88 -7.54
N ILE A 117 -7.68 3.81 -6.99
CA ILE A 117 -9.11 3.54 -7.09
C ILE A 117 -9.91 4.66 -6.43
N THR A 118 -9.50 5.10 -5.23
CA THR A 118 -10.21 6.12 -4.47
C THR A 118 -10.05 7.51 -5.08
N MET A 119 -8.86 7.86 -5.56
CA MET A 119 -8.58 9.15 -6.22
C MET A 119 -9.44 9.37 -7.47
N LYS A 120 -9.73 8.32 -8.25
CA LYS A 120 -10.61 8.42 -9.42
C LYS A 120 -12.06 8.82 -9.08
N LYS A 121 -12.48 8.62 -7.83
CA LYS A 121 -13.85 8.89 -7.37
C LYS A 121 -13.97 10.14 -6.51
N ILE A 122 -12.92 10.50 -5.78
CA ILE A 122 -12.93 11.62 -4.84
C ILE A 122 -12.34 12.85 -5.52
N LYS A 123 -13.21 13.76 -5.96
CA LYS A 123 -12.78 15.02 -6.60
C LYS A 123 -12.34 16.10 -5.60
N LYS A 124 -12.89 16.05 -4.38
CA LYS A 124 -12.59 16.84 -3.15
C LYS A 124 -13.13 16.02 -1.96
N PRO A 125 -12.55 16.02 -0.74
CA PRO A 125 -11.53 16.92 -0.17
C PRO A 125 -10.06 16.53 -0.40
N SER A 126 -9.15 17.45 -0.08
CA SER A 126 -7.69 17.25 -0.08
C SER A 126 -7.20 16.24 0.96
N GLN A 127 -8.06 15.78 1.88
CA GLN A 127 -7.70 14.79 2.88
C GLN A 127 -8.86 13.83 3.13
N TYR A 128 -8.60 12.54 3.00
CA TYR A 128 -9.57 11.49 3.27
C TYR A 128 -8.89 10.24 3.83
N ARG A 129 -9.71 9.37 4.42
CA ARG A 129 -9.27 8.09 4.98
C ARG A 129 -9.93 6.97 4.20
N VAL A 130 -9.21 5.88 4.00
CA VAL A 130 -9.73 4.69 3.32
C VAL A 130 -9.70 3.54 4.29
N LEU A 131 -10.80 2.81 4.37
CA LEU A 131 -10.90 1.53 5.06
C LEU A 131 -11.41 0.50 4.05
N THR A 132 -10.59 -0.49 3.74
CA THR A 132 -10.94 -1.55 2.79
C THR A 132 -10.50 -2.91 3.31
N LYS A 133 -11.18 -3.95 2.86
CA LYS A 133 -10.83 -5.33 3.17
C LYS A 133 -10.36 -6.01 1.89
N ILE A 134 -9.22 -6.68 1.97
CA ILE A 134 -8.71 -7.54 0.89
C ILE A 134 -8.38 -8.87 1.55
N LYS A 135 -9.07 -9.93 1.13
CA LYS A 135 -9.08 -11.21 1.85
C LYS A 135 -9.38 -11.00 3.34
N ASP A 136 -8.54 -11.51 4.24
CA ASP A 136 -8.76 -11.42 5.69
C ASP A 136 -8.07 -10.23 6.36
N HIS A 137 -7.48 -9.33 5.56
CA HIS A 137 -6.73 -8.18 6.04
C HIS A 137 -7.51 -6.88 5.83
N ILE A 138 -7.45 -6.02 6.85
CA ILE A 138 -7.97 -4.66 6.83
C ILE A 138 -6.84 -3.71 6.48
N TYR A 139 -7.10 -2.84 5.52
CA TYR A 139 -6.21 -1.79 5.08
C TYR A 139 -6.81 -0.45 5.46
N TYR A 140 -6.09 0.29 6.29
CA TYR A 140 -6.41 1.67 6.63
C TYR A 140 -5.35 2.60 6.06
N LEU A 141 -5.78 3.58 5.26
CA LEU A 141 -4.91 4.60 4.69
C LEU A 141 -5.38 6.00 5.10
N GLU A 142 -4.46 6.87 5.47
CA GLU A 142 -4.69 8.32 5.43
C GLU A 142 -4.07 8.89 4.17
N ILE A 143 -4.87 9.63 3.39
CA ILE A 143 -4.44 10.25 2.15
C ILE A 143 -4.60 11.76 2.26
N ILE A 144 -3.51 12.49 2.02
CA ILE A 144 -3.44 13.94 2.07
C ILE A 144 -2.83 14.44 0.76
N ASN A 145 -3.58 15.22 -0.02
CA ASN A 145 -3.21 15.74 -1.32
C ASN A 145 -2.69 14.66 -2.27
N ASN A 146 -3.39 13.52 -2.32
CA ASN A 146 -3.02 12.35 -3.12
C ASN A 146 -1.76 11.62 -2.66
N LEU A 147 -1.20 11.95 -1.50
CA LEU A 147 -0.05 11.25 -0.91
C LEU A 147 -0.55 10.38 0.24
N ILE A 148 -0.01 9.17 0.37
CA ILE A 148 -0.33 8.30 1.50
C ILE A 148 0.51 8.81 2.67
N THR A 149 -0.12 9.19 3.76
CA THR A 149 0.58 9.76 4.93
C THR A 149 0.56 8.84 6.14
N LYS A 150 -0.29 7.82 6.11
CA LYS A 150 -0.33 6.73 7.09
C LYS A 150 -0.90 5.49 6.42
N SER A 151 -0.32 4.34 6.70
CA SER A 151 -0.80 3.03 6.26
C SER A 151 -0.76 2.07 7.43
N ILE A 152 -1.86 1.34 7.65
CA ILE A 152 -1.95 0.25 8.61
C ILE A 152 -2.56 -0.93 7.88
N VAL A 153 -1.89 -2.08 7.96
CA VAL A 153 -2.36 -3.37 7.45
C VAL A 153 -2.26 -4.39 8.57
N ASP A 154 -3.38 -5.03 8.87
CA ASP A 154 -3.44 -6.10 9.85
C ASP A 154 -4.62 -7.04 9.54
N ASN A 155 -4.63 -8.23 10.13
CA ASN A 155 -5.83 -9.06 10.09
C ASN A 155 -6.98 -8.37 10.85
N LYS A 156 -8.23 -8.73 10.53
CA LYS A 156 -9.41 -8.07 11.11
C LYS A 156 -9.38 -8.01 12.64
N GLU A 157 -9.06 -9.13 13.30
CA GLU A 157 -9.11 -9.23 14.77
C GLU A 157 -8.09 -8.31 15.44
N ASN A 158 -6.83 -8.36 14.99
CA ASN A 158 -5.78 -7.50 15.50
C ASN A 158 -6.03 -6.03 15.18
N PHE A 159 -6.53 -5.74 13.97
CA PHE A 159 -6.88 -4.37 13.60
C PHE A 159 -7.90 -3.77 14.57
N VAL A 160 -9.01 -4.48 14.83
CA VAL A 160 -10.05 -4.03 15.76
C VAL A 160 -9.50 -3.77 17.16
N LYS A 161 -8.62 -4.65 17.63
CA LYS A 161 -8.06 -4.57 18.98
C LYS A 161 -7.04 -3.43 19.14
N ASN A 162 -6.20 -3.22 18.15
CA ASN A 162 -5.00 -2.37 18.26
C ASN A 162 -5.18 -0.99 17.63
N PHE A 163 -6.20 -0.80 16.80
CA PHE A 163 -6.40 0.49 16.12
C PHE A 163 -6.82 1.58 17.11
N ASN A 164 -6.08 2.70 17.11
CA ASN A 164 -6.45 3.84 17.94
C ASN A 164 -7.57 4.66 17.29
N TYR A 165 -8.81 4.34 17.64
CA TYR A 165 -10.00 5.04 17.15
C TYR A 165 -10.08 6.51 17.60
N LYS A 166 -9.36 6.89 18.67
CA LYS A 166 -9.36 8.28 19.19
C LYS A 166 -8.60 9.26 18.30
N ASP A 167 -7.61 8.80 17.54
CA ASP A 167 -6.84 9.65 16.60
C ASP A 167 -7.61 9.97 15.31
N ILE A 168 -8.85 9.48 15.22
CA ILE A 168 -9.72 9.78 14.11
C ILE A 168 -10.41 11.12 14.33
N ASN A 169 -9.79 12.20 13.85
CA ASN A 169 -10.40 13.54 13.90
C ASN A 169 -11.81 13.57 13.30
N GLU A 170 -12.72 14.25 13.99
CA GLU A 170 -14.04 14.67 13.49
C GLU A 170 -13.92 15.46 12.18
N GLY A 171 -14.89 15.30 11.28
CA GLY A 171 -15.00 16.12 10.05
C GLY A 171 -14.18 15.65 8.83
N LYS A 172 -13.34 14.62 8.92
CA LYS A 172 -12.67 14.05 7.73
C LYS A 172 -13.58 13.10 6.95
N THR A 173 -13.46 13.09 5.63
CA THR A 173 -14.18 12.15 4.75
C THR A 173 -13.60 10.75 4.91
N PHE A 174 -14.48 9.79 5.15
CA PHE A 174 -14.18 8.36 5.22
C PHE A 174 -14.66 7.66 3.96
N VAL A 175 -13.76 6.96 3.31
CA VAL A 175 -14.04 6.09 2.17
C VAL A 175 -14.05 4.68 2.70
N ILE A 176 -15.21 4.04 2.67
CA ILE A 176 -15.37 2.70 3.22
C ILE A 176 -15.74 1.77 2.08
N ASP A 177 -14.97 0.70 1.97
CA ASP A 177 -15.29 -0.38 1.06
C ASP A 177 -16.64 -1.02 1.43
N LYS A 178 -17.42 -1.42 0.43
CA LYS A 178 -18.72 -2.08 0.65
C LYS A 178 -18.58 -3.39 1.44
N ASN A 179 -17.41 -4.02 1.36
CA ASN A 179 -17.09 -5.30 2.00
C ASN A 179 -16.68 -5.16 3.48
N ILE A 180 -16.60 -3.93 4.00
CA ILE A 180 -16.40 -3.70 5.44
C ILE A 180 -17.73 -3.95 6.15
N ASP A 181 -17.70 -4.83 7.15
CA ASP A 181 -18.86 -5.18 7.95
C ASP A 181 -19.36 -4.01 8.82
N ASN A 182 -20.65 -4.09 9.15
CA ASN A 182 -21.33 -3.04 9.92
C ASN A 182 -20.79 -2.93 11.34
N GLU A 183 -20.31 -4.02 11.94
CA GLU A 183 -19.73 -4.05 13.29
C GLU A 183 -18.49 -3.16 13.38
N LEU A 184 -17.54 -3.36 12.45
CA LEU A 184 -16.35 -2.52 12.37
C LEU A 184 -16.73 -1.06 12.12
N MET A 185 -17.76 -0.81 11.31
CA MET A 185 -18.24 0.56 11.08
C MET A 185 -18.82 1.24 12.30
N GLU A 186 -19.37 0.49 13.25
CA GLU A 186 -19.92 1.07 14.47
C GLU A 186 -18.85 1.83 15.27
N GLN A 187 -17.61 1.33 15.22
CA GLN A 187 -16.43 1.97 15.82
C GLN A 187 -16.09 3.34 15.17
N PHE A 188 -16.69 3.68 14.03
CA PHE A 188 -16.45 4.94 13.30
C PHE A 188 -17.64 5.91 13.31
N LYS A 189 -18.72 5.63 14.05
CA LYS A 189 -20.05 6.31 13.93
C LYS A 189 -20.12 7.82 14.23
N GLU A 190 -19.11 8.44 14.84
CA GLU A 190 -19.17 9.88 15.17
C GLU A 190 -19.12 10.77 13.92
N LYS A 191 -20.06 11.72 13.80
CA LYS A 191 -20.17 12.83 12.82
C LYS A 191 -19.14 12.84 11.66
N ARG A 192 -19.24 11.87 10.75
CA ARG A 192 -18.33 11.72 9.59
C ARG A 192 -19.11 11.59 8.29
N THR A 193 -18.54 12.14 7.22
CA THR A 193 -19.02 11.93 5.86
C THR A 193 -18.47 10.61 5.33
N PHE A 194 -19.35 9.65 5.06
CA PHE A 194 -19.00 8.36 4.49
C PHE A 194 -19.24 8.33 2.97
N ILE A 195 -18.24 7.87 2.22
CA ILE A 195 -18.34 7.54 0.80
C ILE A 195 -18.16 6.03 0.69
N ARG A 196 -19.19 5.32 0.24
CA ARG A 196 -19.10 3.88 -0.03
C ARG A 196 -18.55 3.65 -1.42
N LEU A 197 -17.51 2.83 -1.53
CA LEU A 197 -16.94 2.40 -2.81
C LEU A 197 -16.81 0.89 -2.85
N ASN A 198 -16.80 0.31 -4.05
CA ASN A 198 -16.40 -1.09 -4.24
C ASN A 198 -14.89 -1.13 -4.53
N ILE A 199 -14.07 -1.28 -3.48
CA ILE A 199 -12.61 -1.26 -3.59
C ILE A 199 -12.08 -2.70 -3.61
N GLY A 200 -12.44 -3.51 -2.62
CA GLY A 200 -11.96 -4.88 -2.47
C GLY A 200 -12.26 -5.75 -3.68
N ASP A 201 -13.48 -5.69 -4.24
CA ASP A 201 -13.79 -6.51 -5.42
C ASP A 201 -12.99 -6.07 -6.63
N LYS A 202 -12.81 -4.77 -6.86
CA LYS A 202 -12.01 -4.29 -8.00
C LYS A 202 -10.56 -4.75 -7.91
N ILE A 203 -10.04 -4.81 -6.69
CA ILE A 203 -8.72 -5.37 -6.44
C ILE A 203 -8.77 -6.85 -6.76
N ASN A 204 -9.73 -7.59 -6.23
CA ASN A 204 -9.83 -9.03 -6.43
C ASN A 204 -9.97 -9.41 -7.91
N GLU A 205 -10.85 -8.75 -8.65
CA GLU A 205 -11.01 -8.89 -10.11
C GLU A 205 -9.69 -8.64 -10.84
N LYS A 206 -8.94 -7.60 -10.45
CA LYS A 206 -7.69 -7.24 -11.14
C LYS A 206 -6.52 -8.16 -10.82
N ILE A 207 -6.40 -8.65 -9.58
CA ILE A 207 -5.18 -9.34 -9.15
C ILE A 207 -5.37 -10.85 -8.91
N PHE A 208 -6.56 -11.30 -8.50
CA PHE A 208 -6.82 -12.71 -8.17
C PHE A 208 -7.58 -13.49 -9.25
N GLU A 209 -8.38 -12.82 -10.08
CA GLU A 209 -9.24 -13.47 -11.11
C GLU A 209 -8.62 -13.44 -12.54
N VAL A 210 -7.34 -13.07 -12.66
CA VAL A 210 -6.59 -13.03 -13.93
C VAL A 210 -5.88 -14.35 -14.23
#